data_AF-A0A6I4SNN7-F1
#
_entry.id   AF-A0A6I4SNN7-F1
#
_cell.length_a   1.000
_cell.length_b   1.000
_cell.length_c   1.000
_cell.angle_alpha   90.00
_cell.angle_beta   90.00
_cell.angle_gamma   90.00
#
_symmetry.space_group_name_H-M   'P 1'
#
loop_
_entity.id
_entity.type
_entity.pdbx_description
1 polymer ?
#
loop_
_entity_poly.entity_id
_entity_poly.type
_entity_poly.pdbx_seq_one_letter_code
_entity_poly.pdbx_strand_id
1 'polypeptide(L)'
;MALFAKASEPPPMSEGAEVYVLWIAREWHGITNASLDDAIDHDLDIVGEDAVEFIERIADRLDERVWDWPWSRFVELREGLSLLFPVMLIWQLLTWPFRGRFSYPSNKERLTLRHIAFVLERGEWVDP
;
A
#
# COMPACT_ATOMS: atom_id res chain seq x y z
N MET A 1 -8.28 -21.83 18.83
CA MET A 1 -7.60 -20.72 19.56
C MET A 1 -6.63 -20.08 18.58
N ALA A 2 -7.05 -19.02 17.88
CA ALA A 2 -6.15 -18.28 16.99
C ALA A 2 -5.51 -17.14 17.80
N LEU A 3 -4.18 -17.08 17.78
CA LEU A 3 -3.37 -16.00 18.32
C LEU A 3 -3.65 -14.74 17.51
N PHE A 4 -4.55 -13.88 17.99
CA PHE A 4 -4.61 -12.51 17.51
C PHE A 4 -3.32 -11.82 17.95
N ALA A 5 -2.41 -11.59 16.99
CA ALA A 5 -1.31 -10.66 17.21
C ALA A 5 -1.95 -9.33 17.66
N LYS A 6 -1.57 -8.88 18.86
CA LYS A 6 -2.01 -7.59 19.39
C LYS A 6 -1.62 -6.52 18.38
N ALA A 7 -2.59 -5.79 17.83
CA ALA A 7 -2.33 -4.63 17.00
C ALA A 7 -1.35 -3.73 17.78
N SER A 8 -0.19 -3.45 17.18
CA SER A 8 0.78 -2.54 17.77
C SER A 8 0.12 -1.18 17.98
N GLU A 9 0.45 -0.47 19.05
CA GLU A 9 -0.06 0.90 19.20
C GLU A 9 0.51 1.79 18.09
N PRO A 10 -0.29 2.69 17.51
CA PRO A 10 0.17 3.57 16.44
C PRO A 10 1.20 4.57 16.98
N PRO A 11 2.26 4.90 16.22
CA PRO A 11 3.35 5.76 16.67
C PRO A 11 2.83 7.17 17.01
N PRO A 12 3.41 7.85 18.01
CA PRO A 12 2.99 9.19 18.38
C PRO A 12 3.15 10.18 17.21
N MET A 13 2.23 11.15 17.08
CA MET A 13 2.23 12.11 15.97
C MET A 13 3.54 12.92 15.86
N SER A 14 4.29 13.07 16.95
CA SER A 14 5.58 13.75 16.99
C SER A 14 6.69 13.04 16.19
N GLU A 15 6.50 11.78 15.79
CA GLU A 15 7.48 11.00 15.02
C GLU A 15 7.40 11.22 13.50
N GLY A 16 6.42 12.01 13.02
CA GLY A 16 6.33 12.42 11.62
C GLY A 16 5.51 11.47 10.73
N ALA A 17 5.29 11.89 9.48
CA ALA A 17 4.43 11.16 8.55
C ALA A 17 5.07 9.85 8.07
N GLU A 18 6.40 9.83 7.88
CA GLU A 18 7.13 8.63 7.44
C GLU A 18 6.92 7.45 8.39
N VAL A 19 7.04 7.69 9.70
CA VAL A 19 6.92 6.63 10.71
C VAL A 19 5.49 6.09 10.76
N TYR A 20 4.49 6.96 10.64
CA TYR A 20 3.10 6.53 10.63
C TYR A 20 2.71 5.75 9.37
N VAL A 21 3.07 6.25 8.19
CA VAL A 21 2.80 5.58 6.91
C VAL A 21 3.48 4.21 6.85
N LEU A 22 4.73 4.13 7.30
CA LEU A 22 5.46 2.86 7.40
C LEU A 22 4.81 1.91 8.41
N TRP A 23 4.31 2.43 9.53
CA TRP A 23 3.62 1.64 10.53
C TRP A 23 2.33 1.03 9.99
N ILE A 24 1.47 1.81 9.30
CA ILE A 24 0.24 1.28 8.67
C ILE A 24 0.61 0.18 7.66
N ALA A 25 1.60 0.44 6.79
CA ALA A 25 2.01 -0.53 5.78
C ALA A 25 2.49 -1.87 6.40
N ARG A 26 3.17 -1.82 7.55
CA ARG A 26 3.59 -3.02 8.29
C ARG A 26 2.43 -3.73 8.98
N GLU A 27 1.46 -2.97 9.48
CA GLU A 27 0.26 -3.51 10.12
C GLU A 27 -0.61 -4.27 9.10
N TRP A 28 -0.77 -3.73 7.88
CA TRP A 28 -1.73 -4.18 6.87
C TRP A 28 -1.70 -5.68 6.57
N HIS A 29 -0.50 -6.24 6.45
CA HIS A 29 -0.31 -7.65 6.06
C HIS A 29 0.48 -8.45 7.10
N GLY A 30 0.76 -7.87 8.28
CA GLY A 30 1.82 -8.37 9.15
C GLY A 30 3.19 -8.40 8.45
N ILE A 31 3.37 -7.59 7.40
CA ILE A 31 4.62 -7.49 6.64
C ILE A 31 5.61 -6.74 7.52
N THR A 32 6.44 -7.49 8.23
CA THR A 32 7.51 -6.93 9.07
C THR A 32 8.64 -6.29 8.26
N ASN A 33 8.69 -6.55 6.94
CA ASN A 33 9.79 -6.13 6.06
C ASN A 33 9.46 -4.92 5.16
N ALA A 34 8.33 -4.24 5.36
CA ALA A 34 8.02 -3.05 4.57
C ALA A 34 9.09 -1.96 4.82
N SER A 35 9.49 -1.31 3.73
CA SER A 35 10.46 -0.23 3.65
C SER A 35 9.81 1.01 3.05
N LEU A 36 10.37 2.19 3.33
CA LEU A 36 9.88 3.45 2.77
C LEU A 36 9.97 3.50 1.23
N ASP A 37 10.84 2.70 0.62
CA ASP A 37 11.02 2.63 -0.83
C ASP A 37 10.04 1.65 -1.52
N ASP A 38 9.26 0.89 -0.75
CA ASP A 38 8.22 0.01 -1.28
C ASP A 38 7.04 0.83 -1.80
N ALA A 39 6.53 0.43 -2.97
CA ALA A 39 5.33 1.01 -3.56
C ALA A 39 4.06 0.26 -3.14
N ILE A 40 2.99 1.02 -2.87
CA ILE A 40 1.73 0.47 -2.31
C ILE A 40 1.15 -0.66 -3.18
N ASP A 41 0.99 -0.44 -4.48
CA ASP A 41 0.46 -1.46 -5.41
C ASP A 41 1.54 -2.53 -5.73
N HIS A 42 2.73 -2.10 -6.13
CA HIS A 42 3.70 -3.00 -6.77
C HIS A 42 4.46 -3.91 -5.79
N ASP A 43 4.77 -3.40 -4.60
CA ASP A 43 5.58 -4.12 -3.61
C ASP A 43 4.75 -4.61 -2.44
N LEU A 44 3.72 -3.86 -2.06
CA LEU A 44 2.86 -4.17 -0.91
C LEU A 44 1.53 -4.81 -1.31
N ASP A 45 1.18 -4.86 -2.61
CA ASP A 45 -0.08 -5.44 -3.12
C ASP A 45 -1.33 -4.79 -2.51
N ILE A 46 -1.23 -3.51 -2.11
CA ILE A 46 -2.34 -2.70 -1.60
C ILE A 46 -3.09 -2.12 -2.81
N VAL A 47 -4.22 -2.76 -3.15
CA VAL A 47 -5.03 -2.48 -4.34
C VAL A 47 -6.54 -2.52 -4.01
N GLY A 48 -7.41 -2.08 -4.92
CA GLY A 48 -8.87 -2.18 -4.71
C GLY A 48 -9.36 -1.42 -3.46
N GLU A 49 -10.30 -2.02 -2.72
CA GLU A 49 -10.80 -1.52 -1.43
C GLU A 49 -9.68 -1.39 -0.38
N ASP A 50 -8.66 -2.24 -0.42
CA ASP A 50 -7.52 -2.14 0.52
C ASP A 50 -6.76 -0.82 0.35
N ALA A 51 -6.61 -0.34 -0.89
CA ALA A 51 -6.00 0.96 -1.15
C ALA A 51 -6.86 2.12 -0.64
N VAL A 52 -8.19 1.99 -0.71
CA VAL A 52 -9.13 2.99 -0.19
C VAL A 52 -9.02 3.05 1.33
N GLU A 53 -9.05 1.91 2.02
CA GLU A 53 -8.96 1.84 3.48
C GLU A 53 -7.56 2.26 3.97
N PHE A 54 -6.49 1.96 3.23
CA PHE A 54 -5.14 2.46 3.53
C PHE A 54 -5.10 4.00 3.50
N ILE A 55 -5.70 4.62 2.49
CA ILE A 55 -5.78 6.08 2.36
C ILE A 55 -6.68 6.69 3.43
N GLU A 56 -7.80 6.04 3.76
CA GLU A 56 -8.71 6.47 4.82
C GLU A 56 -8.00 6.58 6.17
N ARG A 57 -7.21 5.55 6.56
CA ARG A 57 -6.44 5.59 7.81
C ARG A 57 -5.41 6.71 7.84
N ILE A 58 -4.78 7.03 6.71
CA ILE A 58 -3.86 8.16 6.60
C ILE A 58 -4.62 9.47 6.76
N ALA A 59 -5.76 9.61 6.08
CA ALA A 59 -6.58 10.81 6.10
C ALA A 59 -7.15 11.10 7.51
N ASP A 60 -7.68 10.09 8.19
CA ASP A 60 -8.25 10.18 9.53
C ASP A 60 -7.25 10.64 10.58
N ARG A 61 -5.98 10.26 10.40
CA ARG A 61 -4.91 10.53 11.36
C ARG A 61 -4.18 11.83 11.05
N LEU A 62 -3.73 12.00 9.81
CA LEU A 62 -2.77 13.02 9.46
C LEU A 62 -3.42 14.22 8.80
N ASP A 63 -4.18 14.01 7.72
CA ASP A 63 -4.81 15.11 6.97
C ASP A 63 -5.90 14.60 6.02
N GLU A 64 -7.12 15.11 6.14
CA GLU A 64 -8.23 14.76 5.24
C GLU A 64 -7.96 15.15 3.78
N ARG A 65 -7.08 16.12 3.52
CA ARG A 65 -6.72 16.57 2.16
C ARG A 65 -6.07 15.48 1.30
N VAL A 66 -5.63 14.38 1.90
CA VAL A 66 -5.09 13.21 1.19
C VAL A 66 -6.11 12.67 0.17
N TRP A 67 -7.41 12.78 0.47
CA TRP A 67 -8.48 12.37 -0.44
C TRP A 67 -8.50 13.15 -1.75
N ASP A 68 -8.06 14.41 -1.74
CA ASP A 68 -8.04 15.28 -2.92
C ASP A 68 -6.85 15.00 -3.85
N TRP A 69 -5.88 14.19 -3.41
CA TRP A 69 -4.69 13.88 -4.19
C TRP A 69 -4.96 12.81 -5.25
N PRO A 70 -4.20 12.79 -6.36
CA PRO A 70 -4.38 11.83 -7.45
C PRO A 70 -3.82 10.43 -7.12
N TRP A 71 -3.91 9.96 -5.88
CA TRP A 71 -3.36 8.66 -5.43
C TRP A 71 -3.97 7.48 -6.20
N SER A 72 -5.23 7.60 -6.64
CA SER A 72 -5.94 6.59 -7.42
C SER A 72 -5.28 6.24 -8.77
N ARG A 73 -4.38 7.09 -9.29
CA ARG A 73 -3.63 6.79 -10.52
C ARG A 73 -2.53 5.74 -10.31
N PHE A 74 -2.15 5.46 -9.07
CA PHE A 74 -1.03 4.58 -8.70
C PHE A 74 -1.47 3.20 -8.20
N VAL A 75 -2.79 2.98 -8.08
CA VAL A 75 -3.38 1.73 -7.59
C VAL A 75 -4.41 1.22 -8.58
N GLU A 76 -4.49 -0.09 -8.75
CA GLU A 76 -5.59 -0.71 -9.47
C GLU A 76 -6.84 -0.73 -8.59
N LEU A 77 -7.80 0.15 -8.85
CA LEU A 77 -9.09 0.21 -8.14
C LEU A 77 -10.13 -0.81 -8.64
N ARG A 78 -9.81 -1.60 -9.68
CA ARG A 78 -10.74 -2.60 -10.20
C ARG A 78 -10.78 -3.82 -9.30
N GLU A 79 -11.91 -4.00 -8.67
CA GLU A 79 -12.26 -5.26 -8.01
C GLU A 79 -12.99 -6.19 -8.98
N GLY A 80 -12.46 -7.39 -9.11
CA GLY A 80 -13.05 -8.44 -9.91
C GLY A 80 -12.00 -9.33 -10.55
N LEU A 81 -12.15 -10.64 -10.35
CA LEU A 81 -11.33 -11.61 -11.07
C LEU A 81 -11.62 -11.45 -12.57
N SER A 82 -10.59 -11.03 -13.32
CA SER A 82 -10.66 -11.07 -14.78
C SER A 82 -11.09 -12.47 -15.23
N LEU A 83 -11.84 -12.57 -16.32
CA LEU A 83 -12.19 -13.86 -16.92
C LEU A 83 -10.93 -14.69 -17.27
N LEU A 84 -9.79 -14.02 -17.42
CA LEU A 84 -8.46 -14.60 -17.66
C LEU A 84 -7.70 -14.95 -16.37
N PHE A 85 -8.27 -14.74 -15.19
CA PHE A 85 -7.65 -15.05 -13.90
C PHE A 85 -7.10 -16.48 -13.81
N PRO A 86 -7.79 -17.54 -14.29
CA PRO A 86 -7.23 -18.89 -14.22
C PRO A 86 -5.92 -19.04 -15.02
N VAL A 87 -5.82 -18.35 -16.16
CA VAL A 87 -4.62 -18.37 -17.01
C VAL A 87 -3.48 -17.60 -16.34
N MET A 88 -3.79 -16.44 -15.76
CA MET A 88 -2.79 -15.66 -15.03
C MET A 88 -2.31 -16.37 -13.78
N LEU A 89 -3.19 -17.06 -13.04
CA LEU A 89 -2.84 -17.83 -11.86
C LEU A 89 -1.85 -18.95 -12.17
N ILE A 90 -2.07 -19.68 -13.28
CA ILE A 90 -1.13 -20.71 -13.74
C ILE A 90 0.22 -20.09 -14.07
N TRP A 91 0.23 -18.97 -14.79
CA TRP A 91 1.46 -18.24 -15.10
C TRP A 91 2.18 -17.76 -13.82
N GLN A 92 1.43 -17.29 -12.84
CA GLN A 92 1.96 -16.82 -11.56
C GLN A 92 2.58 -17.97 -10.77
N LEU A 93 1.93 -19.12 -10.69
CA LEU A 93 2.50 -20.33 -10.05
C LEU A 93 3.78 -20.81 -10.75
N LEU A 94 3.85 -20.72 -12.07
CA LEU A 94 5.03 -21.10 -12.85
C LEU A 94 6.19 -20.10 -12.68
N THR A 95 5.89 -18.80 -12.57
CA THR A 95 6.92 -17.75 -12.49
C THR A 95 7.30 -17.35 -11.06
N TRP A 96 6.46 -17.67 -10.07
CA TRP A 96 6.67 -17.41 -8.65
C TRP A 96 8.03 -17.88 -8.12
N PRO A 97 8.51 -19.12 -8.37
CA PRO A 97 9.81 -19.55 -7.86
C PRO A 97 10.98 -18.73 -8.41
N PHE A 98 10.80 -18.03 -9.53
CA PHE A 98 11.81 -17.17 -10.13
C PHE A 98 11.68 -15.70 -9.71
N ARG A 99 10.47 -15.25 -9.36
CA ARG A 99 10.18 -13.86 -8.96
C ARG A 99 10.27 -13.63 -7.46
N GLY A 100 10.13 -14.68 -6.66
CA GLY A 100 10.16 -14.60 -5.19
C GLY A 100 8.94 -13.90 -4.56
N ARG A 101 7.97 -13.43 -5.36
CA ARG A 101 6.73 -12.78 -4.90
C ARG A 101 5.53 -13.27 -5.71
N PHE A 102 4.38 -13.36 -5.05
CA PHE A 102 3.09 -13.76 -5.63
C PHE A 102 2.19 -12.52 -5.79
N SER A 103 2.62 -11.54 -6.58
CA SER A 103 1.83 -10.33 -6.89
C SER A 103 1.58 -10.21 -8.39
N TYR A 104 0.54 -9.46 -8.77
CA TYR A 104 0.24 -9.17 -10.17
C TYR A 104 1.12 -7.99 -10.65
N PRO A 105 1.64 -8.02 -11.89
CA PRO A 105 2.32 -6.86 -12.44
C PRO A 105 1.30 -5.73 -12.67
N SER A 106 1.38 -4.69 -11.87
CA SER A 106 0.63 -3.46 -12.10
C SER A 106 1.25 -2.66 -13.25
N ASN A 107 0.40 -2.10 -14.12
CA ASN A 107 0.81 -1.17 -15.18
C ASN A 107 0.73 0.29 -14.70
N LYS A 108 0.47 0.51 -13.41
CA LYS A 108 0.35 1.83 -12.81
C LYS A 108 1.73 2.42 -12.54
N GLU A 109 1.75 3.72 -12.28
CA GLU A 109 2.96 4.37 -11.77
C GLU A 109 3.24 3.89 -10.34
N ARG A 110 4.49 4.04 -9.89
CA ARG A 110 4.90 3.63 -8.54
C ARG A 110 4.69 4.76 -7.54
N LEU A 111 3.85 4.53 -6.54
CA LEU A 111 3.70 5.42 -5.39
C LEU A 111 4.35 4.80 -4.16
N THR A 112 5.52 5.31 -3.77
CA THR A 112 6.28 4.81 -2.63
C THR A 112 5.77 5.39 -1.30
N LEU A 113 5.95 4.64 -0.21
CA LEU A 113 5.60 5.11 1.13
C LEU A 113 6.34 6.41 1.49
N ARG A 114 7.61 6.53 1.11
CA ARG A 114 8.42 7.74 1.25
C ARG A 114 7.76 8.94 0.58
N HIS A 115 7.27 8.75 -0.64
CA HIS A 115 6.65 9.83 -1.39
C HIS A 115 5.32 10.27 -0.74
N ILE A 116 4.49 9.33 -0.29
CA ILE A 116 3.27 9.63 0.46
C ILE A 116 3.60 10.46 1.71
N ALA A 117 4.60 10.04 2.48
CA ALA A 117 5.05 10.76 3.67
C ALA A 117 5.59 12.17 3.35
N PHE A 118 6.38 12.30 2.28
CA PHE A 118 6.89 13.59 1.83
C PHE A 118 5.76 14.56 1.47
N VAL A 119 4.75 14.09 0.73
CA VAL A 119 3.59 14.89 0.34
C VAL A 119 2.76 15.29 1.56
N LEU A 120 2.61 14.41 2.55
CA LEU A 120 1.96 14.69 3.83
C LEU A 120 2.67 15.79 4.62
N GLU A 121 3.99 15.73 4.74
CA GLU A 121 4.77 16.76 5.45
C GLU A 121 4.76 18.10 4.73
N ARG A 122 4.73 18.07 3.40
CA ARG A 122 4.69 19.27 2.57
C ARG A 122 3.30 19.90 2.51
N GLY A 123 2.25 19.10 2.71
CA GLY A 123 0.85 19.54 2.69
C GLY A 123 0.32 19.91 1.29
N GLU A 124 1.05 19.57 0.23
CA GLU A 124 0.68 19.75 -1.18
C GLU A 124 1.18 18.57 -2.01
N TRP A 125 0.37 18.12 -2.97
CA TRP A 125 0.75 17.06 -3.90
C TRP A 125 1.91 17.50 -4.81
N VAL A 126 2.91 16.63 -4.95
CA VAL A 126 4.03 16.75 -5.88
C VAL A 126 4.11 15.46 -6.67
N ASP A 127 4.27 15.50 -7.98
CA ASP A 127 4.35 14.27 -8.76
C ASP A 127 5.64 13.47 -8.46
N PRO A 128 5.56 12.13 -8.33
CA PRO A 128 6.70 11.25 -8.06
C PRO A 128 7.65 11.07 -9.25
#